data_AF-A0AAF0F005-F1
#
_entry.id   AF-A0AAF0F005-F1
#
_cell.length_a   1.000
_cell.length_b   1.000
_cell.length_c   1.000
_cell.angle_alpha   90.00
_cell.angle_beta   90.00
_cell.angle_gamma   90.00
#
_symmetry.space_group_name_H-M   'P 1'
#
loop_
_entity.id
_entity.type
_entity.pdbx_description
1 polymer ?
#
loop_
_entity_poly.entity_id
_entity_poly.type
_entity_poly.pdbx_seq_one_letter_code
_entity_poly.pdbx_strand_id
1 'polypeptide(L)'
;MDDERQASRRARLQQLQAKMSASASANRSDVAEEQASRRQSSQKHSVGTNRKLAKAERLLDERDMREAGKDVERHRAMQYSIEENEAWEKKLEDKEQTRDKGAIDFQDLAERSYQRQIRQLKPDTAAYAKQKEQEDERQVVRTSERGLVPAAEANVPAAVATYGAHKPDDAAVDRLVSHLNNEQDQIRRRSRRREDDPDAEITYINEKNKHFNKKIKRYFDEHTKEIRENLERGTAL
;
A
#
# COMPACT_ATOMS: atom_id res chain seq x y z
N MET A 1 26.90 -70.88 -28.35
CA MET A 1 26.55 -69.79 -29.30
C MET A 1 25.35 -68.97 -28.84
N ASP A 2 24.33 -69.57 -28.23
CA ASP A 2 23.15 -68.82 -27.75
C ASP A 2 23.35 -68.09 -26.42
N ASP A 3 24.16 -68.64 -25.50
CA ASP A 3 24.46 -68.00 -24.21
C ASP A 3 25.23 -66.68 -24.35
N GLU A 4 26.15 -66.59 -25.31
CA GLU A 4 26.90 -65.34 -25.60
C GLU A 4 25.99 -64.26 -26.20
N ARG A 5 24.97 -64.65 -26.98
CA ARG A 5 23.93 -63.73 -27.49
C ARG A 5 23.04 -63.22 -26.36
N GLN A 6 22.68 -64.08 -25.40
CA GLN A 6 21.91 -63.67 -24.23
C GLN A 6 22.74 -62.76 -23.29
N ALA A 7 24.01 -63.08 -23.07
CA ALA A 7 24.92 -62.28 -22.25
C ALA A 7 25.16 -60.89 -22.86
N SER A 8 25.41 -60.80 -24.18
CA SER A 8 25.57 -59.52 -24.89
C SER A 8 24.28 -58.68 -24.88
N ARG A 9 23.10 -59.33 -24.98
CA ARG A 9 21.80 -58.65 -24.86
C ARG A 9 21.57 -58.11 -23.43
N ARG A 10 21.95 -58.86 -22.39
CA ARG A 10 21.89 -58.42 -20.99
C ARG A 10 22.85 -57.26 -20.71
N ALA A 11 24.08 -57.33 -21.24
CA ALA A 11 25.07 -56.25 -21.10
C ALA A 11 24.59 -54.94 -21.77
N ARG A 12 24.00 -55.04 -22.97
CA ARG A 12 23.37 -53.87 -23.64
C ARG A 12 22.22 -53.29 -22.83
N LEU A 13 21.40 -54.13 -22.19
CA LEU A 13 20.31 -53.68 -21.33
C LEU A 13 20.84 -52.97 -20.08
N GLN A 14 21.88 -53.51 -19.43
CA GLN A 14 22.52 -52.88 -18.27
C GLN A 14 23.14 -51.53 -18.64
N GLN A 15 23.80 -51.42 -19.80
CA GLN A 15 24.33 -50.15 -20.31
C GLN A 15 23.22 -49.13 -20.56
N LEU A 16 22.07 -49.58 -21.09
CA LEU A 16 20.91 -48.71 -21.29
C LEU A 16 20.31 -48.25 -19.96
N GLN A 17 20.18 -49.14 -18.98
CA GLN A 17 19.73 -48.79 -17.63
C GLN A 17 20.68 -47.80 -16.94
N ALA A 18 21.99 -48.01 -17.04
CA ALA A 18 22.99 -47.10 -16.49
C ALA A 18 22.95 -45.71 -17.15
N LYS A 19 22.77 -45.65 -18.48
CA LYS A 19 22.55 -44.38 -19.19
C LYS A 19 21.26 -43.70 -18.76
N MET A 20 20.16 -44.46 -18.62
CA MET A 20 18.88 -43.92 -18.14
C MET A 20 19.00 -43.38 -16.71
N SER A 21 19.66 -44.09 -15.80
CA SER A 21 19.86 -43.61 -14.42
C SER A 21 20.76 -42.38 -14.36
N ALA A 22 21.82 -42.32 -15.16
CA ALA A 22 22.71 -41.16 -15.23
C ALA A 22 21.97 -39.94 -15.78
N SER A 23 21.22 -40.08 -16.88
CA SER A 23 20.40 -39.00 -17.43
C SER A 23 19.29 -38.56 -16.46
N ALA A 24 18.64 -39.49 -15.77
CA ALA A 24 17.63 -39.14 -14.77
C ALA A 24 18.23 -38.37 -13.57
N SER A 25 19.43 -38.74 -13.13
CA SER A 25 20.14 -38.01 -12.06
C SER A 25 20.58 -36.62 -12.51
N ALA A 26 21.15 -36.50 -13.71
CA ALA A 26 21.57 -35.21 -14.27
C ALA A 26 20.38 -34.27 -14.50
N ASN A 27 19.30 -34.77 -15.09
CA ASN A 27 18.09 -33.97 -15.27
C ASN A 27 17.50 -33.52 -13.92
N ARG A 28 17.59 -34.36 -12.88
CA ARG A 28 17.13 -34.00 -11.54
C ARG A 28 18.01 -32.91 -10.89
N SER A 29 19.33 -32.98 -11.05
CA SER A 29 20.22 -31.92 -10.58
C SER A 29 19.96 -30.62 -11.31
N ASP A 30 19.84 -30.66 -12.64
CA ASP A 30 19.64 -29.46 -13.47
C ASP A 30 18.31 -28.78 -13.13
N VAL A 31 17.22 -29.54 -12.95
CA VAL A 31 15.92 -28.99 -12.52
C VAL A 31 16.01 -28.40 -11.11
N ALA A 32 16.77 -29.02 -10.19
CA ALA A 32 16.96 -28.50 -8.84
C ALA A 32 17.77 -27.20 -8.85
N GLU A 33 18.81 -27.10 -9.68
CA GLU A 33 19.62 -25.89 -9.87
C GLU A 33 18.82 -24.76 -10.54
N GLU A 34 17.98 -25.08 -11.52
CA GLU A 34 17.09 -24.13 -12.17
C GLU A 34 16.06 -23.58 -11.17
N GLN A 35 15.42 -24.47 -10.38
CA GLN A 35 14.52 -24.11 -9.30
C GLN A 35 15.21 -23.23 -8.24
N ALA A 36 16.44 -23.58 -7.85
CA ALA A 36 17.24 -22.80 -6.90
C ALA A 36 17.58 -21.42 -7.47
N SER A 37 17.99 -21.33 -8.74
CA SER A 37 18.31 -20.08 -9.42
C SER A 37 17.09 -19.15 -9.54
N ARG A 38 15.91 -19.71 -9.87
CA ARG A 38 14.63 -18.98 -9.89
C ARG A 38 14.20 -18.48 -8.50
N ARG A 39 14.45 -19.27 -7.45
CA ARG A 39 14.19 -18.84 -6.07
C ARG A 39 15.15 -17.74 -5.64
N GLN A 40 16.43 -17.85 -5.98
CA GLN A 40 17.41 -16.82 -5.67
C GLN A 40 17.13 -15.51 -6.40
N SER A 41 16.75 -15.53 -7.68
CA SER A 41 16.40 -14.31 -8.42
C SER A 41 15.17 -13.62 -7.82
N SER A 42 14.10 -14.37 -7.55
CA SER A 42 12.90 -13.83 -6.90
C SER A 42 13.18 -13.29 -5.49
N GLN A 43 14.07 -13.94 -4.72
CA GLN A 43 14.46 -13.47 -3.40
C GLN A 43 15.34 -12.22 -3.43
N LYS A 44 16.27 -12.11 -4.40
CA LYS A 44 17.12 -10.92 -4.61
C LYS A 44 16.31 -9.68 -5.01
N HIS A 45 15.20 -9.85 -5.73
CA HIS A 45 14.34 -8.73 -6.10
C HIS A 45 13.27 -8.35 -5.05
N SER A 46 13.19 -9.10 -3.94
CA SER A 46 12.27 -8.74 -2.87
C SER A 46 12.76 -7.49 -2.13
N VAL A 47 11.87 -6.49 -2.02
CA VAL A 47 12.10 -5.25 -1.25
C VAL A 47 12.56 -5.55 0.19
N GLY A 48 12.04 -6.62 0.80
CA GLY A 48 12.42 -7.04 2.14
C GLY A 48 13.88 -7.54 2.22
N THR A 49 14.33 -8.32 1.23
CA THR A 49 15.71 -8.80 1.15
C THR A 49 16.67 -7.64 0.88
N ASN A 50 16.32 -6.74 -0.05
CA ASN A 50 17.15 -5.58 -0.36
C ASN A 50 17.32 -4.65 0.84
N ARG A 51 16.27 -4.43 1.66
CA ARG A 51 16.39 -3.69 2.92
C ARG A 51 17.31 -4.38 3.93
N LYS A 52 17.27 -5.72 4.03
CA LYS A 52 18.15 -6.48 4.91
C LYS A 52 19.61 -6.41 4.45
N LEU A 53 19.85 -6.51 3.14
CA LEU A 53 21.18 -6.39 2.54
C LEU A 53 21.76 -4.98 2.76
N ALA A 54 21.01 -3.93 2.45
CA ALA A 54 21.44 -2.55 2.70
C ALA A 54 21.72 -2.27 4.19
N LYS A 55 20.96 -2.90 5.10
CA LYS A 55 21.24 -2.82 6.54
C LYS A 55 22.53 -3.55 6.90
N ALA A 56 22.77 -4.73 6.33
CA ALA A 56 23.98 -5.51 6.58
C ALA A 56 25.23 -4.79 6.05
N GLU A 57 25.16 -4.21 4.86
CA GLU A 57 26.22 -3.38 4.27
C GLU A 57 26.54 -2.18 5.16
N ARG A 58 25.53 -1.39 5.58
CA ARG A 58 25.72 -0.27 6.51
C ARG A 58 26.37 -0.68 7.83
N LEU A 59 26.03 -1.84 8.37
CA LEU A 59 26.63 -2.36 9.60
C LEU A 59 28.08 -2.79 9.41
N LEU A 60 28.41 -3.36 8.25
CA LEU A 60 29.76 -3.77 7.89
C LEU A 60 30.65 -2.56 7.67
N ASP A 61 30.19 -1.56 6.92
CA ASP A 61 30.88 -0.28 6.73
C ASP A 61 31.13 0.41 8.07
N GLU A 62 30.13 0.42 8.96
CA GLU A 62 30.25 1.00 10.30
C GLU A 62 31.30 0.27 11.15
N ARG A 63 31.40 -1.06 11.06
CA ARG A 63 32.43 -1.85 11.73
C ARG A 63 33.81 -1.51 11.18
N ASP A 64 33.98 -1.55 9.86
CA ASP A 64 35.26 -1.32 9.20
C ASP A 64 35.76 0.12 9.44
N MET A 65 34.85 1.09 9.52
CA MET A 65 35.17 2.48 9.88
C MET A 65 35.60 2.64 11.34
N ARG A 66 35.00 1.90 12.28
CA ARG A 66 35.45 1.85 13.68
C ARG A 66 36.81 1.18 13.83
N GLU A 67 37.04 0.07 13.12
CA GLU A 67 38.34 -0.61 13.11
C GLU A 67 39.44 0.29 12.52
N ALA A 68 39.11 1.11 11.51
CA ALA A 68 40.00 2.14 10.96
C ALA A 68 40.18 3.37 11.87
N GLY A 69 39.53 3.43 13.04
CA GLY A 69 39.61 4.55 13.98
C GLY A 69 38.96 5.84 13.51
N LYS A 70 38.06 5.78 12.50
CA LYS A 70 37.35 6.94 11.98
C LYS A 70 36.04 7.16 12.75
N ASP A 71 35.69 8.42 12.97
CA ASP A 71 34.39 8.76 13.54
C ASP A 71 33.27 8.54 12.50
N VAL A 72 32.41 7.58 12.79
CA VAL A 72 31.29 7.15 11.93
C VAL A 72 30.30 8.28 11.72
N GLU A 73 29.98 9.04 12.77
CA GLU A 73 28.95 10.09 12.71
C GLU A 73 29.44 11.27 11.88
N ARG A 74 30.72 11.63 12.02
CA ARG A 74 31.35 12.65 11.18
C ARG A 74 31.38 12.24 9.71
N HIS A 75 31.67 10.98 9.41
CA HIS A 75 31.65 10.48 8.03
C HIS A 75 30.24 10.52 7.42
N ARG A 76 29.22 10.10 8.20
CA ARG A 76 27.81 10.19 7.77
C ARG A 76 27.38 11.63 7.52
N ALA A 77 27.74 12.55 8.40
CA ALA A 77 27.40 13.96 8.24
C ALA A 77 27.99 14.57 6.96
N MET A 78 29.17 14.12 6.53
CA MET A 78 29.77 14.56 5.25
C MET A 78 29.09 13.98 4.02
N GLN A 79 28.33 12.90 4.15
CA GLN A 79 27.65 12.25 3.03
C GLN A 79 26.25 12.81 2.76
N TYR A 80 25.68 13.59 3.68
CA TYR A 80 24.38 14.22 3.44
C TYR A 80 24.50 15.32 2.39
N SER A 81 23.78 15.14 1.27
CA SER A 81 23.59 16.19 0.29
C SER A 81 22.48 17.15 0.76
N ILE A 82 22.57 18.42 0.35
CA ILE A 82 21.54 19.43 0.62
C ILE A 82 20.19 18.96 0.06
N GLU A 83 20.17 18.42 -1.16
CA GLU A 83 18.97 17.90 -1.82
C GLU A 83 18.31 16.76 -1.04
N GLU A 84 19.12 15.87 -0.45
CA GLU A 84 18.62 14.77 0.38
C GLU A 84 18.01 15.28 1.68
N ASN A 85 18.63 16.30 2.29
CA ASN A 85 18.10 16.91 3.50
C ASN A 85 16.78 17.66 3.21
N GLU A 86 16.71 18.44 2.13
CA GLU A 86 15.48 19.13 1.72
C GLU A 86 14.33 18.14 1.44
N ALA A 87 14.63 17.04 0.74
CA ALA A 87 13.65 15.99 0.48
C ALA A 87 13.18 15.31 1.79
N TRP A 88 14.09 15.16 2.75
CA TRP A 88 13.77 14.60 4.06
C TRP A 88 12.91 15.54 4.91
N GLU A 89 13.25 16.83 4.96
CA GLU A 89 12.48 17.87 5.65
C GLU A 89 11.07 17.99 5.06
N LYS A 90 10.95 18.05 3.73
CA LYS A 90 9.65 18.03 3.05
C LYS A 90 8.81 16.82 3.42
N LYS A 91 9.43 15.64 3.53
CA LYS A 91 8.74 14.41 3.95
C LYS A 91 8.28 14.47 5.40
N LEU A 92 9.07 15.06 6.29
CA LEU A 92 8.69 15.28 7.69
C LEU A 92 7.53 16.27 7.79
N GLU A 93 7.58 17.36 7.03
CA GLU A 93 6.51 18.35 6.93
C GLU A 93 5.21 17.72 6.43
N ASP A 94 5.25 16.98 5.31
CA ASP A 94 4.09 16.26 4.77
C ASP A 94 3.47 15.31 5.80
N LYS A 95 4.32 14.64 6.60
CA LYS A 95 3.89 13.73 7.67
C LYS A 95 3.26 14.48 8.83
N GLU A 96 3.80 15.63 9.21
CA GLU A 96 3.24 16.49 10.25
C GLU A 96 1.89 17.08 9.83
N GLN A 97 1.78 17.55 8.58
CA GLN A 97 0.52 18.05 8.02
C GLN A 97 -0.56 16.96 7.99
N THR A 98 -0.17 15.73 7.64
CA THR A 98 -1.10 14.60 7.57
C THR A 98 -1.43 14.02 8.95
N ARG A 99 -0.65 14.32 9.99
CA ARG A 99 -0.86 13.81 11.36
C ARG A 99 -2.26 14.17 11.87
N ASP A 100 -2.87 13.27 12.63
CA ASP A 100 -4.13 13.58 13.30
C ASP A 100 -3.91 14.60 14.41
N LYS A 101 -4.46 15.81 14.25
CA LYS A 101 -4.36 16.92 15.21
C LYS A 101 -5.51 16.90 16.23
N GLY A 102 -6.40 15.90 16.19
CA GLY A 102 -7.49 15.73 17.15
C GLY A 102 -8.83 16.17 16.59
N ALA A 103 -9.61 16.91 17.39
CA ALA A 103 -10.90 17.43 16.93
C ALA A 103 -10.68 18.52 15.87
N ILE A 104 -11.26 18.33 14.70
CA ILE A 104 -11.11 19.17 13.52
C ILE A 104 -12.52 19.53 13.03
N ASP A 105 -12.69 20.70 12.41
CA ASP A 105 -13.95 21.11 11.81
C ASP A 105 -14.41 20.15 10.70
N PHE A 106 -15.71 20.13 10.42
CA PHE A 106 -16.27 19.29 9.36
C PHE A 106 -15.74 19.69 7.97
N GLN A 107 -15.46 20.98 7.73
CA GLN A 107 -14.91 21.45 6.45
C GLN A 107 -13.49 20.91 6.23
N ASP A 108 -12.62 21.09 7.22
CA ASP A 108 -11.25 20.59 7.19
C ASP A 108 -11.20 19.04 7.07
N LEU A 109 -12.12 18.33 7.74
CA LEU A 109 -12.24 16.87 7.59
C LEU A 109 -12.64 16.47 6.16
N ALA A 110 -13.57 17.23 5.54
CA ALA A 110 -13.96 17.02 4.16
C ALA A 110 -12.78 17.27 3.21
N GLU A 111 -12.04 18.36 3.41
CA GLU A 111 -10.85 18.67 2.62
C GLU A 111 -9.79 17.57 2.73
N ARG A 112 -9.47 17.11 3.94
CA ARG A 112 -8.51 16.01 4.14
C ARG A 112 -8.94 14.73 3.43
N SER A 113 -10.24 14.42 3.46
CA SER A 113 -10.78 13.25 2.75
C SER A 113 -10.68 13.41 1.23
N TYR A 114 -10.97 14.60 0.71
CA TYR A 114 -10.90 14.93 -0.71
C TYR A 114 -9.46 14.87 -1.22
N GLN A 115 -8.51 15.49 -0.52
CA GLN A 115 -7.08 15.43 -0.88
C GLN A 115 -6.56 13.99 -0.89
N ARG A 116 -6.99 13.16 0.08
CA ARG A 116 -6.66 11.72 0.08
C ARG A 116 -7.23 11.01 -1.16
N GLN A 117 -8.48 11.28 -1.52
CA GLN A 117 -9.12 10.68 -2.70
C GLN A 117 -8.41 11.10 -4.00
N ILE A 118 -8.03 12.37 -4.14
CA ILE A 118 -7.23 12.85 -5.30
C ILE A 118 -5.90 12.10 -5.39
N ARG A 119 -5.19 11.92 -4.27
CA ARG A 119 -3.92 11.18 -4.24
C ARG A 119 -4.07 9.70 -4.64
N GLN A 120 -5.25 9.11 -4.40
CA GLN A 120 -5.54 7.72 -4.77
C GLN A 120 -6.01 7.59 -6.22
N LEU A 121 -6.57 8.65 -6.80
CA LEU A 121 -7.04 8.67 -8.17
C LEU A 121 -5.85 8.50 -9.13
N LYS A 122 -5.97 7.53 -10.04
CA LYS A 122 -5.00 7.28 -11.11
C LYS A 122 -5.67 7.52 -12.46
N PRO A 123 -5.52 8.72 -13.06
CA PRO A 123 -6.13 9.03 -14.34
C PRO A 123 -5.54 8.17 -15.47
N ASP A 124 -6.40 7.72 -16.39
CA ASP A 124 -5.97 7.11 -17.65
C ASP A 124 -5.74 8.21 -18.69
N THR A 125 -4.48 8.63 -18.84
CA THR A 125 -4.10 9.71 -19.75
C THR A 125 -4.27 9.32 -21.23
N ALA A 126 -4.17 8.03 -21.56
CA ALA A 126 -4.31 7.55 -22.93
C ALA A 126 -5.77 7.55 -23.38
N ALA A 127 -6.68 7.05 -22.52
CA ALA A 127 -8.11 7.13 -22.79
C ALA A 127 -8.59 8.59 -22.90
N TYR A 128 -8.09 9.46 -22.02
CA TYR A 128 -8.40 10.89 -22.06
C TYR A 128 -7.95 11.55 -23.38
N ALA A 129 -6.72 11.27 -23.85
CA ALA A 129 -6.22 11.83 -25.11
C ALA A 129 -7.08 11.43 -26.31
N LYS A 130 -7.52 10.15 -26.38
CA LYS A 130 -8.41 9.67 -27.44
C LYS A 130 -9.78 10.35 -27.40
N GLN A 131 -10.36 10.50 -26.21
CA GLN A 131 -11.65 11.18 -26.06
C GLN A 131 -11.56 12.65 -26.47
N LYS A 132 -10.46 13.32 -26.09
CA LYS A 132 -10.19 14.70 -26.47
C LYS A 132 -10.09 14.86 -28.00
N GLU A 133 -9.33 14.00 -28.67
CA GLU A 133 -9.21 14.03 -30.13
C GLU A 133 -10.56 13.82 -30.83
N GLN A 134 -11.38 12.88 -30.36
CA GLN A 134 -12.73 12.64 -30.90
C GLN A 134 -13.67 13.84 -30.71
N GLU A 135 -13.55 14.55 -29.59
CA GLU A 135 -14.33 15.77 -29.34
C GLU A 135 -13.86 16.94 -30.20
N ASP A 136 -12.54 17.09 -30.37
CA ASP A 136 -11.93 18.10 -31.25
C ASP A 136 -12.34 17.86 -32.72
N GLU A 137 -12.33 16.60 -33.20
CA GLU A 137 -12.81 16.22 -34.54
C GLU A 137 -14.29 16.57 -34.74
N ARG A 138 -15.15 16.27 -33.75
CA ARG A 138 -16.58 16.61 -33.79
C ARG A 138 -16.81 18.11 -33.84
N GLN A 139 -15.97 18.90 -33.17
CA GLN A 139 -16.05 20.35 -33.20
C GLN A 139 -15.67 20.89 -34.59
N VAL A 140 -14.63 20.36 -35.22
CA VAL A 140 -14.20 20.78 -36.57
C VAL A 140 -15.29 20.51 -37.62
N VAL A 141 -15.94 19.33 -37.59
CA VAL A 141 -17.04 19.00 -38.52
C VAL A 141 -18.22 19.98 -38.40
N ARG A 142 -18.56 20.40 -37.17
CA ARG A 142 -19.60 21.42 -36.93
C ARG A 142 -19.24 22.80 -37.47
N THR A 143 -17.95 23.14 -37.55
CA THR A 143 -17.50 24.46 -38.05
C THR A 143 -17.39 24.54 -39.59
N SER A 144 -17.23 23.41 -40.28
CA SER A 144 -17.17 23.37 -41.75
C SER A 144 -18.53 23.56 -42.44
N GLU A 145 -19.63 23.26 -41.75
CA GLU A 145 -21.00 23.50 -42.22
C GLU A 145 -21.43 24.92 -41.82
N ARG A 146 -21.06 25.92 -42.63
CA ARG A 146 -21.32 27.35 -42.36
C ARG A 146 -22.80 27.72 -42.61
N GLY A 147 -23.69 27.21 -41.76
CA GLY A 147 -25.09 27.62 -41.64
C GLY A 147 -25.34 28.42 -40.36
N LEU A 148 -26.44 29.18 -40.27
CA LEU A 148 -26.86 29.85 -39.04
C LEU A 148 -27.20 28.79 -37.99
N VAL A 149 -26.53 28.87 -36.84
CA VAL A 149 -26.57 27.85 -35.79
C VAL A 149 -27.46 28.33 -34.62
N PRO A 150 -28.43 27.55 -34.11
CA PRO A 150 -29.29 27.95 -32.99
C PRO A 150 -28.48 28.35 -31.74
N ALA A 151 -29.03 29.17 -30.82
CA ALA A 151 -28.31 29.63 -29.62
C ALA A 151 -27.80 28.50 -28.69
N ALA A 152 -28.34 27.28 -28.81
CA ALA A 152 -27.85 26.06 -28.15
C ALA A 152 -26.51 25.55 -28.72
N GLU A 153 -26.11 26.04 -29.89
CA GLU A 153 -24.91 25.72 -30.64
C GLU A 153 -23.98 26.94 -30.77
N ALA A 154 -24.11 27.90 -29.84
CA ALA A 154 -23.08 28.90 -29.59
C ALA A 154 -21.74 28.20 -29.28
N ASN A 155 -20.62 28.94 -29.33
CA ASN A 155 -19.30 28.43 -28.94
C ASN A 155 -19.23 28.19 -27.42
N VAL A 156 -20.04 27.26 -26.92
CA VAL A 156 -20.05 26.77 -25.55
C VAL A 156 -18.95 25.70 -25.48
N PRO A 157 -18.10 25.70 -24.44
CA PRO A 157 -17.08 24.66 -24.29
C PRO A 157 -17.70 23.27 -24.46
N ALA A 158 -16.98 22.37 -25.16
CA ALA A 158 -17.47 21.04 -25.54
C ALA A 158 -18.13 20.27 -24.36
N ALA A 159 -17.58 20.44 -23.14
CA ALA A 159 -18.11 19.87 -21.91
C ALA A 159 -19.55 20.29 -21.56
N VAL A 160 -19.97 21.50 -21.95
CA VAL A 160 -21.34 21.99 -21.72
C VAL A 160 -22.28 21.52 -22.83
N ALA A 161 -21.76 21.38 -24.06
CA ALA A 161 -22.54 20.88 -25.19
C ALA A 161 -22.85 19.37 -25.08
N THR A 162 -21.99 18.60 -24.41
CA THR A 162 -22.18 17.16 -24.16
C THR A 162 -22.79 16.84 -22.78
N TYR A 163 -23.10 17.87 -21.99
CA TYR A 163 -23.69 17.73 -20.67
C TYR A 163 -25.05 17.01 -20.74
N GLY A 164 -25.18 15.90 -20.00
CA GLY A 164 -26.39 15.08 -19.97
C GLY A 164 -26.49 13.99 -21.06
N ALA A 165 -25.65 14.02 -22.08
CA ALA A 165 -25.59 12.97 -23.12
C ALA A 165 -24.49 11.92 -22.85
N HIS A 166 -23.55 12.22 -21.96
CA HIS A 166 -22.43 11.33 -21.63
C HIS A 166 -22.91 10.05 -20.93
N LYS A 167 -22.68 8.91 -21.58
CA LYS A 167 -22.88 7.58 -21.01
C LYS A 167 -21.51 6.98 -20.70
N PRO A 168 -21.11 6.88 -19.41
CA PRO A 168 -19.84 6.29 -19.05
C PRO A 168 -19.81 4.82 -19.43
N ASP A 169 -18.61 4.31 -19.67
CA ASP A 169 -18.37 2.87 -19.85
C ASP A 169 -18.61 2.12 -18.53
N ASP A 170 -19.05 0.86 -18.61
CA ASP A 170 -19.36 0.03 -17.44
C ASP A 170 -18.12 -0.15 -16.55
N ALA A 171 -16.93 -0.26 -17.14
CA ALA A 171 -15.68 -0.33 -16.39
C ALA A 171 -15.33 0.98 -15.65
N ALA A 172 -15.83 2.13 -16.12
CA ALA A 172 -15.72 3.40 -15.38
C ALA A 172 -16.68 3.44 -14.18
N VAL A 173 -17.88 2.89 -14.35
CA VAL A 173 -18.87 2.75 -13.26
C VAL A 173 -18.34 1.81 -12.18
N ASP A 174 -17.79 0.65 -12.54
CA ASP A 174 -17.24 -0.32 -11.58
C ASP A 174 -16.09 0.26 -10.76
N ARG A 175 -15.22 1.07 -11.38
CA ARG A 175 -14.15 1.78 -10.67
C ARG A 175 -14.71 2.77 -9.63
N LEU A 176 -15.77 3.50 -9.99
CA LEU A 176 -16.44 4.42 -9.07
C LEU A 176 -17.10 3.66 -7.91
N VAL A 177 -17.84 2.59 -8.19
CA VAL A 177 -18.49 1.76 -7.15
C VAL A 177 -17.44 1.17 -6.21
N SER A 178 -16.34 0.65 -6.74
CA SER A 178 -15.23 0.13 -5.94
C SER A 178 -14.64 1.22 -5.04
N HIS A 179 -14.47 2.44 -5.56
CA HIS A 179 -13.99 3.57 -4.77
C HIS A 179 -14.96 3.96 -3.65
N LEU A 180 -16.26 4.03 -3.92
CA LEU A 180 -17.29 4.34 -2.92
C LEU A 180 -17.34 3.29 -1.80
N ASN A 181 -17.25 2.01 -2.15
CA ASN A 181 -17.20 0.93 -1.16
C ASN A 181 -15.96 1.05 -0.27
N ASN A 182 -14.80 1.37 -0.86
CA ASN A 182 -13.57 1.60 -0.09
C ASN A 182 -13.72 2.78 0.89
N GLU A 183 -14.30 3.90 0.46
CA GLU A 183 -14.53 5.06 1.34
C GLU A 183 -15.55 4.73 2.45
N GLN A 184 -16.60 3.96 2.14
CA GLN A 184 -17.55 3.50 3.14
C GLN A 184 -16.87 2.64 4.22
N ASP A 185 -15.97 1.75 3.81
CA ASP A 185 -15.20 0.93 4.74
C ASP A 185 -14.22 1.75 5.58
N GLN A 186 -13.58 2.78 5.01
CA GLN A 186 -12.75 3.71 5.77
C GLN A 186 -13.56 4.45 6.84
N ILE A 187 -14.77 4.91 6.49
CA ILE A 187 -15.68 5.58 7.45
C ILE A 187 -16.07 4.62 8.58
N ARG A 188 -16.41 3.37 8.26
CA ARG A 188 -16.73 2.34 9.27
C ARG A 188 -15.55 2.08 10.21
N ARG A 189 -14.33 2.04 9.67
CA ARG A 189 -13.10 1.80 10.44
C ARG A 189 -12.63 3.00 11.27
N ARG A 190 -13.17 4.21 11.05
CA ARG A 190 -12.81 5.41 11.82
C ARG A 190 -13.05 5.24 13.32
N SER A 191 -14.13 4.56 13.71
CA SER A 191 -14.39 4.21 15.11
C SER A 191 -13.94 2.78 15.38
N ARG A 192 -12.71 2.63 15.88
CA ARG A 192 -12.19 1.31 16.26
C ARG A 192 -12.79 0.86 17.59
N ARG A 193 -13.34 -0.37 17.62
CA ARG A 193 -13.71 -1.04 18.87
C ARG A 193 -12.46 -1.26 19.70
N ARG A 194 -12.47 -0.79 20.96
CA ARG A 194 -11.45 -1.14 21.95
C ARG A 194 -11.96 -2.36 22.69
N GLU A 195 -11.17 -3.42 22.74
CA GLU A 195 -11.46 -4.59 23.54
C GLU A 195 -11.46 -4.20 25.03
N ASP A 196 -12.33 -4.85 25.79
CA ASP A 196 -12.40 -4.64 27.22
C ASP A 196 -11.39 -5.56 27.90
N ASP A 197 -10.70 -5.02 28.90
CA ASP A 197 -9.77 -5.78 29.72
C ASP A 197 -10.56 -6.78 30.60
N PRO A 198 -10.28 -8.10 30.52
CA PRO A 198 -11.00 -9.10 31.31
C PRO A 198 -10.77 -8.97 32.82
N ASP A 199 -9.65 -8.36 33.24
CA ASP A 199 -9.28 -8.22 34.65
C ASP A 199 -9.77 -6.91 35.27
N ALA A 200 -10.37 -6.02 34.48
CA ALA A 200 -10.87 -4.75 34.96
C ALA A 200 -12.19 -4.89 35.75
N GLU A 201 -12.32 -4.12 36.83
CA GLU A 201 -13.53 -4.10 37.65
C GLU A 201 -14.77 -3.71 36.83
N ILE A 202 -15.81 -4.56 36.90
CA ILE A 202 -17.06 -4.36 36.17
C ILE A 202 -17.95 -3.37 36.95
N THR A 203 -17.85 -2.09 36.60
CA THR A 203 -18.65 -1.02 37.24
C THR A 203 -20.03 -0.81 36.59
N TYR A 204 -20.54 -1.75 35.78
CA TYR A 204 -21.76 -1.57 35.00
C TYR A 204 -22.64 -2.83 35.00
N ILE A 205 -23.97 -2.62 34.92
CA ILE A 205 -24.97 -3.70 34.87
C ILE A 205 -25.41 -3.99 33.42
N ASN A 206 -25.52 -2.96 32.58
CA ASN A 206 -25.93 -3.10 31.17
C ASN A 206 -24.98 -2.36 30.22
N GLU A 207 -25.07 -2.63 28.91
CA GLU A 207 -24.17 -2.02 27.90
C GLU A 207 -24.37 -0.50 27.77
N LYS A 208 -25.61 -0.01 27.92
CA LYS A 208 -25.89 1.44 27.90
C LYS A 208 -25.22 2.17 29.07
N ASN A 209 -25.26 1.57 30.26
CA ASN A 209 -24.62 2.02 31.49
C ASN A 209 -23.09 1.95 31.32
N LYS A 210 -22.55 0.90 30.70
CA LYS A 210 -21.13 0.84 30.34
C LYS A 210 -20.70 2.03 29.48
N HIS A 211 -21.46 2.36 28.44
CA HIS A 211 -21.16 3.51 27.59
C HIS A 211 -21.29 4.84 28.34
N PHE A 212 -22.29 4.96 29.21
CA PHE A 212 -22.49 6.14 30.05
C PHE A 212 -21.34 6.31 31.05
N ASN A 213 -20.93 5.26 31.76
CA ASN A 213 -19.78 5.26 32.65
C ASN A 213 -18.49 5.58 31.88
N LYS A 214 -18.29 5.00 30.68
CA LYS A 214 -17.16 5.38 29.80
C LYS A 214 -17.20 6.86 29.40
N LYS A 215 -18.39 7.45 29.22
CA LYS A 215 -18.54 8.89 28.94
C LYS A 215 -18.16 9.72 30.16
N ILE A 216 -18.69 9.41 31.35
CA ILE A 216 -18.35 10.09 32.61
C ILE A 216 -16.84 10.03 32.85
N LYS A 217 -16.24 8.85 32.69
CA LYS A 217 -14.80 8.66 32.89
C LYS A 217 -13.96 9.62 32.06
N ARG A 218 -14.33 9.88 30.79
CA ARG A 218 -13.57 10.81 29.92
C ARG A 218 -13.57 12.26 30.41
N TYR A 219 -14.61 12.70 31.13
CA TYR A 219 -14.74 14.09 31.57
C TYR A 219 -14.34 14.29 33.04
N PHE A 220 -14.57 13.29 33.90
CA PHE A 220 -14.44 13.46 35.35
C PHE A 220 -13.30 12.67 35.97
N ASP A 221 -12.66 11.73 35.25
CA ASP A 221 -11.56 10.94 35.84
C ASP A 221 -10.37 11.81 36.26
N GLU A 222 -10.10 12.89 35.53
CA GLU A 222 -9.04 13.84 35.87
C GLU A 222 -9.30 14.51 37.23
N HIS A 223 -10.56 14.83 37.53
CA HIS A 223 -10.96 15.54 38.75
C HIS A 223 -11.31 14.60 39.92
N THR A 224 -11.62 13.33 39.65
CA THR A 224 -12.08 12.36 40.66
C THR A 224 -11.05 11.30 41.02
N LYS A 225 -9.81 11.47 40.56
CA LYS A 225 -8.70 10.54 40.79
C LYS A 225 -8.45 10.30 42.28
N GLU A 226 -8.36 11.38 43.08
CA GLU A 226 -8.15 11.28 44.53
C GLU A 226 -9.27 10.52 45.24
N ILE A 227 -10.53 10.80 44.87
CA ILE A 227 -11.71 10.12 45.44
C ILE A 227 -11.66 8.61 45.12
N ARG A 228 -11.29 8.26 43.89
CA ARG A 228 -11.14 6.85 43.48
C ARG A 228 -10.04 6.15 44.26
N GLU A 229 -8.87 6.78 44.36
CA GLU A 229 -7.76 6.18 45.11
C GLU A 229 -8.09 6.03 46.61
N ASN A 230 -8.84 6.98 47.19
CA ASN A 230 -9.30 6.87 48.59
C ASN A 230 -10.32 5.75 48.79
N LEU A 231 -11.20 5.51 47.81
CA LEU A 231 -12.11 4.36 47.81
C LEU A 231 -11.33 3.04 47.73
N GLU A 232 -10.33 2.96 46.84
CA GLU A 232 -9.46 1.78 46.69
C GLU A 232 -8.59 1.53 47.94
N ARG A 233 -8.17 2.59 48.63
CA ARG A 233 -7.41 2.53 49.90
C ARG A 233 -8.28 2.28 51.14
N GLY A 234 -9.60 2.20 50.99
CA GLY A 234 -10.53 1.93 52.09
C GLY A 234 -10.84 3.17 52.94
N THR A 235 -11.44 4.20 52.31
CA THR A 235 -12.11 5.36 52.94
C THR A 235 -11.42 5.94 54.18
N ALA A 236 -10.10 6.04 54.17
CA ALA A 236 -9.35 6.81 55.16
C ALA A 236 -9.36 8.28 54.69
N LEU A 237 -10.06 9.14 55.44
CA LEU A 237 -9.91 10.60 55.35
C LEU A 237 -8.55 11.02 55.91
#